data_AF-A0A933W2F1-F1
#
_entry.id   AF-A0A933W2F1-F1
#
_cell.length_a   1.000
_cell.length_b   1.000
_cell.length_c   1.000
_cell.angle_alpha   90.00
_cell.angle_beta   90.00
_cell.angle_gamma   90.00
#
_symmetry.space_group_name_H-M   'P 1'
#
loop_
_entity.id
_entity.type
_entity.pdbx_description
1 polymer ?
#
loop_
_entity_poly.entity_id
_entity_poly.type
_entity_poly.pdbx_seq_one_letter_code
_entity_poly.pdbx_strand_id
1 'polypeptide(L)' 'MASFRCTACAGSGEHEYDHLGHACPLCGSPDVVFAMAVEDLPDEVLEALIGIAPPGDETDE' A
#
# COMPACT_ATOMS: atom_id res chain seq x y z
N MET A 1 6.17 9.30 0.98
CA MET A 1 5.60 9.25 2.37
C MET A 1 4.22 8.62 2.29
N ALA A 2 3.89 7.69 3.19
CA ALA A 2 2.60 7.00 3.18
C ALA A 2 1.69 7.55 4.28
N SER A 3 0.42 7.77 3.95
CA SER A 3 -0.60 7.98 4.96
C SER A 3 -0.92 6.64 5.62
N PHE A 4 -1.22 6.63 6.92
CA PHE A 4 -1.60 5.42 7.63
C PHE A 4 -2.90 5.62 8.42
N ARG A 5 -3.61 4.51 8.62
CA ARG A 5 -4.77 4.42 9.49
C ARG A 5 -4.76 3.09 10.24
N CYS A 6 -4.78 3.14 11.56
CA CYS A 6 -4.83 1.96 12.42
C CYS A 6 -6.24 1.74 12.95
N THR A 7 -6.78 0.53 12.81
CA THR A 7 -8.10 0.20 13.34
C THR A 7 -8.05 -0.14 14.83
N ALA A 8 -6.90 -0.56 15.36
CA ALA A 8 -6.74 -0.89 16.78
C ALA A 8 -6.71 0.33 17.69
N CYS A 9 -5.96 1.38 17.34
CA CYS A 9 -5.87 2.62 18.13
C CYS A 9 -6.67 3.79 17.55
N ALA A 10 -7.33 3.60 16.40
CA ALA A 10 -8.01 4.64 15.62
C ALA A 10 -7.11 5.82 15.19
N GLY A 11 -5.79 5.69 15.34
CA GLY A 11 -4.81 6.71 14.97
C GLY A 11 -4.57 6.78 13.47
N SER A 12 -4.29 7.97 12.97
CA SER A 12 -3.98 8.24 11.57
C SER A 12 -2.94 9.35 11.44
N GLY A 13 -2.17 9.33 10.35
CA GLY A 13 -1.17 10.35 10.06
C GLY A 13 -0.33 10.00 8.85
N GLU A 14 0.83 10.63 8.73
CA GLU A 14 1.81 10.36 7.69
C GLU A 14 3.05 9.71 8.31
N HIS A 15 3.58 8.68 7.65
CA HIS A 15 4.76 7.97 8.10
C HIS A 15 5.60 7.50 6.89
N GLU A 16 6.89 7.28 7.12
CA GLU A 16 7.73 6.63 6.13
C GLU A 16 7.33 5.15 6.06
N TYR A 17 7.07 4.64 4.85
CA TYR A 17 6.65 3.26 4.69
C TYR A 17 7.88 2.34 4.79
N ASP A 18 7.94 1.55 5.86
CA ASP A 18 8.96 0.53 6.04
C ASP A 18 8.44 -0.82 5.55
N HIS A 19 9.08 -1.37 4.52
CA HIS A 19 8.71 -2.64 3.89
C HIS A 19 9.07 -3.86 4.74
N LEU A 20 9.86 -3.69 5.80
CA LEU A 20 10.28 -4.77 6.71
C LEU A 20 9.39 -4.87 7.95
N GLY A 21 8.72 -3.79 8.35
CA GLY A 21 7.93 -3.68 9.57
C GLY A 21 6.53 -3.12 9.34
N HIS A 22 5.58 -4.00 9.04
CA HIS A 22 4.17 -3.62 8.88
C HIS A 22 3.44 -3.52 10.23
N ALA A 23 3.69 -2.43 10.97
CA ALA A 23 3.04 -2.15 12.26
C ALA A 23 2.70 -0.66 12.44
N CYS A 24 1.67 -0.38 13.24
CA CYS A 24 1.25 0.99 13.51
C CYS A 24 2.35 1.74 14.29
N PRO A 25 2.79 2.93 13.84
CA PRO A 25 3.85 3.68 14.52
C PRO A 25 3.43 4.23 15.88
N LEU A 26 2.13 4.26 16.18
CA LEU A 26 1.61 4.80 17.45
C LEU A 26 1.45 3.74 18.54
N CYS A 27 1.01 2.54 18.19
CA CYS A 27 0.67 1.49 19.16
C CYS A 27 1.34 0.14 18.89
N GLY A 28 2.04 -0.02 17.77
CA GLY A 28 2.71 -1.27 17.38
C GLY A 28 1.78 -2.37 16.89
N SER A 29 0.47 -2.12 16.74
CA SER A 29 -0.47 -3.12 16.24
C SER A 29 -0.25 -3.42 14.75
N PRO A 30 -0.37 -4.68 14.31
CA PRO A 30 -0.34 -5.04 12.88
C PRO A 30 -1.63 -4.62 12.13
N ASP A 31 -2.68 -4.21 12.84
CA ASP A 31 -3.96 -3.77 12.28
C ASP A 31 -3.87 -2.33 11.74
N VAL A 32 -2.95 -2.10 10.80
CA VAL A 32 -2.69 -0.81 10.16
C VAL A 32 -2.74 -0.92 8.64
N VAL A 33 -3.39 0.06 8.02
CA VAL A 33 -3.42 0.23 6.57
C VAL A 33 -2.57 1.43 6.21
N PHE A 34 -1.61 1.24 5.31
CA PHE A 34 -0.84 2.32 4.69
C PHE A 34 -1.39 2.58 3.29
N ALA A 35 -1.61 3.85 2.95
CA ALA A 35 -1.97 4.31 1.62
C ALA A 35 -0.88 5.24 1.11
N MET A 36 -0.27 4.84 0.00
CA MET A 36 0.77 5.57 -0.72
C MET A 36 0.28 5.94 -2.12
N ALA A 37 0.79 7.04 -2.67
CA ALA A 37 0.55 7.39 -4.06
C ALA A 37 1.21 6.36 -4.98
N VAL A 38 0.58 6.05 -6.11
CA VAL A 38 1.09 5.09 -7.10
C VAL A 38 2.45 5.55 -7.68
N GLU A 39 2.69 6.86 -7.69
CA GLU A 39 3.95 7.49 -8.11
C GLU A 39 5.12 7.22 -7.13
N ASP A 40 4.81 6.79 -5.89
CA ASP A 40 5.77 6.48 -4.82
C ASP A 40 6.01 4.96 -4.71
N LEU A 41 5.32 4.14 -5.52
CA LEU A 41 5.48 2.68 -5.53
C LEU A 41 6.83 2.32 -6.15
N PRO A 42 7.64 1.46 -5.50
CA PRO A 42 8.87 0.97 -6.10
C PRO A 42 8.53 0.12 -7.33
N ASP A 43 9.35 0.24 -8.38
CA ASP A 43 9.13 -0.38 -9.68
C ASP A 43 8.83 -1.90 -9.57
N GLU A 44 9.48 -2.60 -8.65
CA GLU A 44 9.26 -4.03 -8.38
C GLU A 44 7.80 -4.38 -8.01
N VAL A 45 7.10 -3.50 -7.27
CA VAL A 45 5.69 -3.71 -6.91
C VAL A 45 4.79 -3.34 -8.08
N LEU A 46 5.17 -2.32 -8.86
CA LEU A 46 4.45 -1.93 -10.07
C LEU A 46 4.47 -3.05 -11.12
N GLU A 47 5.63 -3.68 -11.33
CA GLU A 47 5.79 -4.83 -12.21
C GLU A 47 4.96 -6.04 -11.76
N ALA A 48 4.92 -6.32 -10.46
CA ALA A 48 4.10 -7.39 -9.91
C ALA A 48 2.59 -7.14 -10.13
N LEU A 49 2.13 -5.88 -10.01
CA LEU A 49 0.73 -5.51 -10.26
C LEU A 49 0.35 -5.60 -11.74
N ILE A 50 1.26 -5.24 -12.64
CA ILE A 50 1.06 -5.35 -14.10
C ILE A 50 0.91 -6.82 -14.52
N GLY A 51 1.66 -7.74 -13.90
CA GLY A 51 1.58 -9.17 -14.19
C GLY A 51 0.27 -9.85 -13.74
N ILE A 52 -0.52 -9.20 -12.86
CA ILE A 52 -1.78 -9.74 -12.33
C ILE A 52 -3.00 -9.19 -13.09
N ALA A 53 -2.81 -8.17 -13.94
CA ALA A 53 -3.88 -7.70 -14.81
C ALA A 53 -4.36 -8.87 -15.70
N PRO A 54 -5.65 -9.26 -15.64
CA PRO A 54 -6.16 -10.21 -16.61
C PRO A 54 -5.91 -9.63 -18.00
N PRO A 55 -5.50 -10.45 -18.99
CA PRO A 55 -5.37 -9.96 -20.36
C PRO A 55 -6.71 -9.32 -20.72
N GLY A 56 -6.69 -8.04 -21.07
CA GLY A 56 -7.89 -7.35 -21.51
C GLY A 56 -8.53 -8.18 -22.62
N ASP A 57 -9.81 -8.50 -22.47
CA ASP A 57 -10.62 -8.96 -23.59
C ASP A 57 -10.65 -7.82 -24.61
N GLU A 58 -9.75 -7.88 -25.58
CA GLU A 58 -9.76 -7.08 -26.79
C GLU A 58 -11.01 -7.49 -27.59
N THR A 59 -12.17 -6.91 -27.25
CA THR A 59 -13.29 -6.92 -28.20
C THR A 59 -13.02 -5.81 -29.21
N ASP A 60 -12.37 -6.20 -30.31
CA ASP A 60 -12.32 -5.48 -31.59
C ASP A 60 -13.76 -5.24 -32.09
N GLU A 61 -14.15 -3.97 -32.24
CA GLU A 61 -15.35 -3.56 -32.99
C GLU A 61 -15.03 -2.35 -33.89
#